data_AF-A0A2V4HBS5-F1
#
_entry.id   AF-A0A2V4HBS5-F1
#
_cell.length_a   1.000
_cell.length_b   1.000
_cell.length_c   1.000
_cell.angle_alpha   90.00
_cell.angle_beta   90.00
_cell.angle_gamma   90.00
#
_symmetry.space_group_name_H-M   'P 1'
#
loop_
_entity.id
_entity.type
_entity.pdbx_description
1 polymer ?
#
loop_
_entity_poly.entity_id
_entity_poly.type
_entity_poly.pdbx_seq_one_letter_code
_entity_poly.pdbx_strand_id
1 'polypeptide(L)' 'IKRGVFQSANGTLIHADLNASYNTIRKAIPEAFDGIEGIGLYLRSLSIKEMITSRGGC' A
#
# COMPACT_ATOMS: atom_id res chain seq x y z
N ILE A 1 -6.09 -21.59 14.45
CA ILE A 1 -5.97 -20.46 13.50
C ILE A 1 -6.50 -20.92 12.14
N LYS A 2 -7.29 -20.10 11.44
CA LYS A 2 -7.85 -20.42 10.11
C LYS A 2 -6.95 -19.86 9.00
N ARG A 3 -7.00 -20.44 7.80
CA ARG A 3 -6.25 -19.93 6.63
C ARG A 3 -6.59 -18.46 6.37
N GLY A 4 -5.58 -17.65 6.08
CA GLY A 4 -5.72 -16.20 5.81
C GLY A 4 -5.71 -15.32 7.06
N VAL A 5 -5.66 -15.90 8.26
CA VAL A 5 -5.53 -15.17 9.52
C VAL A 5 -4.10 -15.31 10.05
N PHE A 6 -3.45 -14.18 10.29
CA PHE A 6 -2.16 -14.07 10.97
C PHE A 6 -2.37 -13.81 12.46
N GLN A 7 -1.61 -14.49 13.30
CA GLN A 7 -1.52 -14.22 14.74
C GLN A 7 -0.18 -13.57 15.04
N SER A 8 -0.20 -12.37 15.61
CA SER A 8 1.00 -11.67 16.07
C SER A 8 1.54 -12.28 17.36
N ALA A 9 2.77 -11.89 17.73
CA ALA A 9 3.41 -12.37 18.96
C ALA A 9 2.63 -12.04 20.25
N ASN A 10 1.88 -10.95 20.27
CA ASN A 10 1.01 -10.58 21.40
C ASN A 10 -0.40 -11.19 21.33
N GLY A 11 -0.64 -12.14 20.42
CA GLY A 11 -1.91 -12.87 20.30
C GLY A 11 -2.99 -12.19 19.46
N THR A 12 -2.76 -10.97 18.95
CA THR A 12 -3.71 -10.26 18.08
C THR A 12 -3.91 -11.02 16.77
N LEU A 13 -5.16 -11.20 16.38
CA LEU A 13 -5.55 -11.82 15.12
C LEU A 13 -5.87 -10.73 14.09
N ILE A 14 -5.22 -10.81 12.93
CA ILE A 14 -5.41 -9.89 11.80
C ILE A 14 -5.39 -10.70 10.50
N HIS A 15 -6.02 -10.21 9.44
CA HIS A 15 -5.88 -10.82 8.13
C HIS A 15 -4.43 -10.74 7.65
N ALA A 16 -3.91 -11.83 7.10
CA ALA A 16 -2.52 -11.92 6.66
C ALA A 16 -2.16 -10.82 5.64
N ASP A 17 -3.05 -10.55 4.70
CA ASP A 17 -2.86 -9.51 3.66
C ASP A 17 -2.86 -8.09 4.25
N LEU A 18 -3.68 -7.86 5.27
CA LEU A 18 -3.66 -6.60 6.01
C LEU A 18 -2.34 -6.46 6.75
N ASN A 19 -1.89 -7.48 7.48
CA ASN A 19 -0.59 -7.44 8.17
C ASN A 19 0.56 -7.16 7.19
N ALA A 20 0.56 -7.78 6.01
CA ALA A 20 1.54 -7.51 4.97
C ALA A 20 1.48 -6.04 4.50
N SER A 21 0.29 -5.54 4.18
CA SER A 21 0.09 -4.15 3.73
C SER A 21 0.51 -3.13 4.78
N TYR A 22 0.12 -3.33 6.05
CA TYR A 22 0.53 -2.50 7.18
C TYR A 22 2.06 -2.46 7.34
N ASN A 23 2.72 -3.61 7.19
CA ASN A 23 4.19 -3.67 7.29
C ASN A 23 4.88 -3.01 6.10
N THR A 24 4.31 -3.11 4.89
CA THR A 24 4.81 -2.38 3.71
C THR A 24 4.69 -0.87 3.90
N ILE A 25 3.51 -0.39 4.32
CA ILE A 25 3.28 1.03 4.58
C ILE A 25 4.26 1.54 5.65
N ARG A 26 4.38 0.83 6.78
CA ARG A 26 5.32 1.20 7.86
C ARG A 26 6.77 1.30 7.42
N LYS A 27 7.20 0.47 6.45
CA LYS A 27 8.56 0.48 5.92
C LYS A 27 8.78 1.59 4.90
N ALA A 28 7.78 1.85 4.06
CA ALA A 28 7.88 2.84 2.97
C ALA A 28 7.66 4.26 3.46
N ILE A 29 6.72 4.45 4.39
CA ILE A 29 6.29 5.74 4.94
C ILE A 29 6.02 5.53 6.45
N PRO A 30 7.05 5.59 7.30
CA PRO A 30 6.93 5.32 8.74
C PRO A 30 5.87 6.19 9.44
N GLU A 31 5.77 7.45 9.05
CA GLU A 31 4.84 8.48 9.55
C GLU A 31 3.40 8.33 9.05
N ALA A 32 3.11 7.38 8.15
CA ALA A 32 1.77 7.22 7.56
C ALA A 32 0.66 6.93 8.58
N PHE A 33 1.02 6.44 9.78
CA PHE A 33 0.05 6.15 10.84
C PHE A 33 -0.20 7.34 11.78
N ASP A 34 0.63 8.39 11.72
CA ASP A 34 0.36 9.68 12.38
C ASP A 34 -0.64 10.53 11.56
N GLY A 35 -0.77 10.19 10.28
CA GLY A 35 -1.70 10.78 9.33
C GLY A 35 -1.10 10.77 7.93
N ILE A 36 -1.96 10.70 6.91
CA ILE A 36 -1.55 10.92 5.52
C ILE A 36 -2.21 12.22 5.07
N GLU A 37 -1.41 13.25 4.81
CA GLU A 37 -1.89 14.58 4.43
C GLU A 37 -2.52 14.60 3.03
N GLY A 38 -2.09 13.70 2.14
CA GLY A 38 -2.60 13.62 0.79
C GLY A 38 -1.98 12.51 -0.04
N ILE A 39 -2.55 12.28 -1.22
CA ILE A 39 -2.09 11.29 -2.20
C ILE A 39 -1.50 12.04 -3.38
N GLY A 40 -0.19 11.90 -3.60
CA GLY A 40 0.52 12.59 -4.69
C GLY A 40 0.22 12.03 -6.09
N LEU A 41 -0.25 10.79 -6.20
CA LEU A 41 -0.54 10.14 -7.47
C LEU A 41 -1.84 9.33 -7.41
N TYR A 42 -2.80 9.70 -8.24
CA TYR A 42 -3.96 8.86 -8.54
C TYR A 42 -3.67 8.08 -9.81
N LEU A 43 -3.43 6.78 -9.65
CA LEU A 43 -3.28 5.87 -10.77
C LEU A 43 -4.59 5.84 -11.56
N ARG A 44 -4.59 6.43 -12.76
CA ARG A 44 -5.59 6.10 -13.78
C ARG A 44 -5.17 4.82 -14.46
N SER A 45 -6.13 4.04 -14.94
CA SER A 45 -5.89 2.97 -15.91
C SER A 45 -5.00 3.54 -17.01
N LEU A 46 -3.72 3.15 -17.03
CA LEU A 46 -2.80 3.47 -18.10
C LEU A 46 -2.83 2.29 -19.05
N SER A 47 -3.46 2.49 -20.21
CA SER A 47 -3.16 1.62 -21.34
C SER A 47 -1.67 1.74 -21.66
N ILE A 48 -1.01 0.65 -22.02
CA ILE A 48 0.43 0.67 -22.41
C ILE A 48 0.69 1.73 -23.48
N LYS A 49 -0.30 1.99 -24.36
CA LYS A 49 -0.24 3.03 -25.38
C LYS A 49 -0.08 4.44 -24.81
N GLU A 50 -0.72 4.72 -23.67
CA GLU A 50 -0.70 6.03 -23.00
C GLU A 50 0.63 6.30 -22.28
N MET A 51 1.29 5.27 -21.74
CA MET A 51 2.62 5.38 -21.12
C MET A 51 3.72 5.76 -22.13
N ILE A 52 3.66 5.23 -23.35
CA ILE A 52 4.66 5.54 -24.40
C ILE A 52 4.51 7.00 -24.86
N THR A 53 3.28 7.54 -24.85
CA THR A 53 2.97 8.91 -25.27
C THR A 53 3.14 9.96 -24.16
N SER A 54 3.16 9.58 -22.88
CA SER A 54 3.44 10.52 -21.78
C SER A 54 4.94 10.82 -21.67
N ARG A 55 5.56 11.36 -22.73
CA ARG A 55 6.80 12.10 -22.55
C ARG A 55 6.43 13.37 -21.78
N GLY A 56 7.04 13.53 -20.61
CA GLY A 56 6.82 14.69 -19.74
C GLY A 56 6.99 15.98 -20.53
N GLY A 57 5.88 16.67 -20.75
CA GLY A 57 5.87 18.10 -21.03
C GLY A 57 5.89 18.80 -19.68
N CYS A 58 7.04 19.39 -19.33
CA CYS A 58 7.10 20.51 -18.42
C CYS A 58 6.69 21.77 -19.18
#